data_AF-A0AAJ2WD15-F1
#
_entry.id   AF-A0AAJ2WD15-F1
#
_cell.length_a   1.000
_cell.length_b   1.000
_cell.length_c   1.000
_cell.angle_alpha   90.00
_cell.angle_beta   90.00
_cell.angle_gamma   90.00
#
_symmetry.space_group_name_H-M   'P 1'
#
loop_
_entity.id
_entity.type
_entity.pdbx_description
1 polymer ?
#
loop_
_entity_poly.entity_id
_entity_poly.type
_entity_poly.pdbx_seq_one_letter_code
_entity_poly.pdbx_strand_id
1 'polypeptide(L)'
;MRRNDFSDTERVVAAVIDDEVAGFCTFTLTDELSAEYGFTPFCGFVFVDEEHRGKRLSEKMIDAVSDYAASLGYEKLYIMSGEVGLYEKYGFTRLGDYMTIYGTTDGLFVRPVK
;
A
#
# COMPACT_ATOMS: atom_id res chain seq x y z
N MET A 1 -0.04 8.90 16.07
CA MET A 1 -0.83 10.00 15.48
C MET A 1 -1.17 11.00 16.58
N ARG A 2 -0.57 12.19 16.60
CA ARG A 2 -0.86 13.23 17.63
C ARG A 2 -1.44 14.52 17.05
N ARG A 3 -1.37 14.72 15.74
CA ARG A 3 -1.80 15.96 15.06
C ARG A 3 -3.02 15.81 14.16
N ASN A 4 -3.55 14.59 14.02
CA ASN A 4 -4.67 14.27 13.11
C ASN A 4 -4.41 14.68 11.64
N ASP A 5 -3.16 14.57 11.20
CA ASP A 5 -2.69 14.99 9.86
C ASP A 5 -3.13 14.04 8.72
N PHE A 6 -4.25 13.32 8.85
CA PHE A 6 -4.80 12.56 7.73
C PHE A 6 -5.61 13.50 6.84
N SER A 7 -5.44 13.38 5.52
CA SER A 7 -6.42 13.99 4.64
C SER A 7 -7.78 13.29 4.78
N ASP A 8 -8.85 13.96 4.36
CA ASP A 8 -10.19 13.36 4.34
C ASP A 8 -10.28 12.12 3.45
N THR A 9 -9.28 11.85 2.61
CA THR A 9 -9.22 10.68 1.72
C THR A 9 -8.30 9.57 2.22
N GLU A 10 -7.38 9.83 3.16
CA GLU A 10 -6.44 8.80 3.60
C GLU A 10 -7.07 7.85 4.62
N ARG A 11 -6.70 6.57 4.58
CA ARG A 11 -7.35 5.51 5.38
C ARG A 11 -6.34 4.48 5.88
N VAL A 12 -6.64 3.91 7.04
CA VAL A 12 -6.07 2.62 7.46
C VAL A 12 -7.11 1.55 7.17
N VAL A 13 -6.70 0.48 6.51
CA VAL A 13 -7.52 -0.71 6.28
C VAL A 13 -7.00 -1.81 7.20
N ALA A 14 -7.87 -2.38 8.02
CA ALA A 14 -7.53 -3.46 8.95
C ALA A 14 -8.24 -4.75 8.57
N ALA A 15 -7.52 -5.87 8.55
CA ALA A 15 -8.10 -7.19 8.56
C ALA A 15 -8.43 -7.58 10.01
N VAL A 16 -9.69 -7.89 10.28
CA VAL A 16 -10.16 -8.28 11.62
C VAL A 16 -10.60 -9.74 11.59
N ILE A 17 -10.12 -10.53 12.55
CA ILE A 17 -10.46 -11.95 12.74
C ILE A 17 -10.79 -12.11 14.23
N ASP A 18 -11.96 -12.68 14.54
CA ASP A 18 -12.42 -12.88 15.92
C ASP A 18 -12.33 -11.62 16.79
N ASP A 19 -12.74 -10.48 16.23
CA ASP A 19 -12.68 -9.13 16.82
C ASP A 19 -11.26 -8.59 17.13
N GLU A 20 -10.20 -9.27 16.66
CA GLU A 20 -8.81 -8.84 16.77
C GLU A 20 -8.22 -8.40 15.43
N VAL A 21 -7.30 -7.42 15.47
CA VAL A 21 -6.61 -6.93 14.28
C VAL A 21 -5.52 -7.93 13.88
N ALA A 22 -5.78 -8.69 12.82
CA ALA A 22 -4.86 -9.68 12.25
C ALA A 22 -3.87 -9.09 11.23
N GLY A 23 -4.08 -7.84 10.80
CA GLY A 23 -3.21 -7.15 9.87
C GLY A 23 -3.76 -5.79 9.48
N PHE A 24 -2.92 -4.97 8.86
CA PHE A 24 -3.33 -3.68 8.33
C PHE A 24 -2.51 -3.29 7.10
N CYS A 25 -3.03 -2.32 6.36
CA CYS A 25 -2.28 -1.50 5.42
C CYS A 25 -2.90 -0.09 5.37
N THR A 26 -2.32 0.79 4.57
CA THR A 26 -2.77 2.18 4.44
C THR A 26 -3.10 2.52 3.00
N PHE A 27 -3.99 3.50 2.82
CA PHE A 27 -4.15 4.25 1.59
C PHE A 27 -3.68 5.68 1.86
N THR A 28 -2.59 6.09 1.22
CA THR A 28 -1.99 7.41 1.41
C THR A 28 -1.74 8.11 0.09
N LEU A 29 -1.74 9.45 0.10
CA LEU A 29 -1.42 10.24 -1.09
C LEU A 29 0.09 10.40 -1.28
N THR A 30 0.86 10.23 -0.21
CA THR A 30 2.32 10.25 -0.20
C THR A 30 2.86 9.02 0.49
N ASP A 31 4.07 8.62 0.11
CA ASP A 31 4.85 7.59 0.78
C ASP A 31 6.31 8.07 0.86
N GLU A 32 7.26 7.16 1.06
CA GLU A 32 8.70 7.45 1.13
C GLU A 32 9.35 7.96 -0.17
N LEU A 33 8.55 8.34 -1.17
CA LEU A 33 9.00 8.86 -2.45
C LEU A 33 8.72 10.37 -2.57
N SER A 34 9.68 11.11 -3.13
CA SER A 34 9.54 12.55 -3.38
C SER A 34 8.30 12.86 -4.23
N ALA A 35 7.52 13.87 -3.82
CA ALA A 35 6.31 14.28 -4.54
C ALA A 35 6.59 14.77 -5.98
N GLU A 36 7.84 15.11 -6.31
CA GLU A 36 8.26 15.53 -7.65
C GLU A 36 8.05 14.45 -8.72
N TYR A 37 8.02 13.17 -8.33
CA TYR A 37 7.78 12.07 -9.25
C TYR A 37 6.31 11.93 -9.66
N GLY A 38 5.38 12.55 -8.91
CA GLY A 38 3.96 12.59 -9.27
C GLY A 38 3.21 11.25 -9.15
N PHE A 39 3.75 10.28 -8.41
CA PHE A 39 3.05 9.02 -8.14
C PHE A 39 2.08 9.18 -6.98
N THR A 40 0.84 8.75 -7.17
CA THR A 40 -0.23 8.70 -6.16
C THR A 40 -1.37 7.84 -6.71
N PRO A 41 -2.14 7.15 -5.85
CA PRO A 41 -1.97 6.94 -4.42
C PRO A 41 -1.14 5.69 -4.10
N PHE A 42 -0.75 5.54 -2.84
CA PHE A 42 0.06 4.42 -2.36
C PHE A 42 -0.73 3.47 -1.45
N CYS A 43 -0.39 2.19 -1.52
CA CYS A 43 -0.69 1.21 -0.49
C CYS A 43 0.54 0.96 0.38
N GLY A 44 0.66 1.70 1.48
CA GLY A 44 1.81 1.61 2.38
C GLY A 44 1.57 0.70 3.59
N PHE A 45 2.64 0.42 4.34
CA PHE A 45 2.60 -0.25 5.65
C PHE A 45 1.82 -1.57 5.68
N VAL A 46 1.97 -2.42 4.66
CA VAL A 46 1.31 -3.73 4.62
C VAL A 46 1.94 -4.65 5.67
N PHE A 47 1.14 -5.06 6.65
CA PHE A 47 1.56 -5.96 7.73
C PHE A 47 0.47 -6.98 8.03
N VAL A 48 0.89 -8.23 8.29
CA VAL A 48 0.02 -9.30 8.76
C VAL A 48 0.69 -9.94 9.98
N ASP A 49 -0.09 -10.08 11.04
CA ASP A 49 0.29 -10.78 12.26
C ASP A 49 0.77 -12.19 11.95
N GLU A 50 1.80 -12.66 12.65
CA GLU A 50 2.54 -13.87 12.26
C GLU A 50 1.66 -15.12 12.26
N GLU A 51 0.73 -15.23 13.21
CA GLU A 51 -0.22 -16.36 13.35
C GLU A 51 -1.26 -16.38 12.22
N HIS A 52 -1.37 -15.28 11.50
CA HIS A 52 -2.34 -15.05 10.43
C HIS A 52 -1.72 -15.02 9.02
N ARG A 53 -0.38 -15.15 8.92
CA ARG A 53 0.32 -15.24 7.63
C ARG A 53 -0.05 -16.53 6.87
N GLY A 54 0.19 -16.52 5.56
CA GLY A 54 -0.18 -17.62 4.66
C GLY A 54 -1.67 -17.71 4.29
N LYS A 55 -2.53 -16.87 4.89
CA LYS A 55 -3.99 -16.84 4.65
C LYS A 55 -4.42 -15.81 3.57
N ARG A 56 -3.45 -15.30 2.78
CA ARG A 56 -3.63 -14.25 1.75
C ARG A 56 -4.28 -12.96 2.27
N LEU A 57 -4.08 -12.60 3.54
CA LEU A 57 -4.66 -11.38 4.11
C LEU A 57 -4.09 -10.10 3.48
N SER A 58 -2.79 -10.07 3.15
CA SER A 58 -2.19 -8.93 2.44
C SER A 58 -2.92 -8.63 1.13
N GLU A 59 -3.20 -9.65 0.32
CA GLU A 59 -3.94 -9.48 -0.94
C GLU A 59 -5.33 -8.89 -0.71
N LYS A 60 -6.09 -9.43 0.26
CA LYS A 60 -7.45 -8.94 0.56
C LYS A 60 -7.44 -7.48 1.00
N MET A 61 -6.47 -7.07 1.82
CA MET A 61 -6.35 -5.68 2.25
C MET A 61 -5.92 -4.77 1.10
N ILE A 62 -4.98 -5.22 0.27
CA ILE A 62 -4.55 -4.48 -0.93
C ILE A 62 -5.72 -4.32 -1.92
N ASP A 63 -6.56 -5.34 -2.09
CA ASP A 63 -7.76 -5.26 -2.93
C ASP A 63 -8.78 -4.28 -2.36
N ALA A 64 -9.02 -4.26 -1.05
CA ALA A 64 -9.88 -3.25 -0.43
C ALA A 64 -9.35 -1.82 -0.62
N VAL A 65 -8.02 -1.61 -0.52
CA VAL A 65 -7.38 -0.34 -0.83
C VAL A 65 -7.54 0.03 -2.31
N SER A 66 -7.45 -0.96 -3.21
CA SER A 66 -7.64 -0.81 -4.65
C SER A 66 -9.05 -0.39 -5.01
N ASP A 67 -10.06 -1.02 -4.42
CA ASP A 67 -11.47 -0.70 -4.64
C ASP A 67 -11.78 0.71 -4.13
N TYR A 68 -11.19 1.10 -3.00
CA TYR A 68 -11.31 2.45 -2.48
C TYR A 68 -10.65 3.47 -3.42
N ALA A 69 -9.45 3.20 -3.92
CA ALA A 69 -8.77 4.04 -4.90
C ALA A 69 -9.61 4.24 -6.17
N ALA A 70 -10.20 3.16 -6.70
CA ALA A 70 -11.11 3.22 -7.84
C ALA A 70 -12.34 4.08 -7.55
N SER A 71 -12.93 3.96 -6.35
CA SER A 71 -14.08 4.79 -5.94
C SER A 71 -13.79 6.30 -5.90
N LEU A 72 -12.52 6.68 -5.75
CA LEU A 72 -12.03 8.06 -5.79
C LEU A 72 -11.62 8.52 -7.20
N GLY A 73 -11.70 7.63 -8.20
CA GLY A 73 -11.35 7.93 -9.59
C GLY A 73 -9.88 7.78 -9.93
N TYR A 74 -9.07 7.16 -9.07
CA TYR A 74 -7.71 6.78 -9.44
C TYR A 74 -7.74 5.60 -10.43
N GLU A 75 -6.72 5.49 -11.29
CA GLU A 75 -6.59 4.40 -12.26
C GLU A 75 -5.47 3.41 -11.90
N LYS A 76 -4.61 3.80 -10.94
CA LYS A 76 -3.43 3.05 -10.54
C LYS A 76 -3.27 3.11 -9.03
N LEU A 77 -2.61 2.10 -8.46
CA LEU A 77 -2.18 2.02 -7.08
C LEU A 77 -0.69 1.68 -7.05
N TYR A 78 0.05 2.34 -6.18
CA TYR A 78 1.50 2.20 -6.09
C TYR A 78 1.94 1.59 -4.76
N ILE A 79 3.08 0.90 -4.75
CA ILE A 79 3.74 0.38 -3.54
C ILE A 79 5.25 0.64 -3.66
N MET A 80 5.86 1.17 -2.61
CA MET A 80 7.31 1.18 -2.43
C MET A 80 7.72 -0.04 -1.60
N SER A 81 8.74 -0.77 -2.06
CA SER A 81 9.18 -1.99 -1.38
C SER A 81 10.54 -2.50 -1.87
N GLY A 82 11.34 -3.05 -0.96
CA GLY A 82 12.52 -3.86 -1.27
C GLY A 82 12.22 -5.33 -1.62
N GLU A 83 11.01 -5.81 -1.35
CA GLU A 83 10.59 -7.19 -1.64
C GLU A 83 10.55 -7.49 -3.15
N VAL A 84 11.06 -8.66 -3.53
CA VAL A 84 11.09 -9.15 -4.92
C VAL A 84 10.19 -10.38 -5.06
N GLY A 85 9.24 -10.35 -6.00
CA GLY A 85 8.33 -11.46 -6.27
C GLY A 85 7.13 -11.56 -5.31
N LEU A 86 6.98 -10.65 -4.35
CA LEU A 86 5.83 -10.61 -3.44
C LEU A 86 4.64 -9.91 -4.09
N TYR A 87 4.79 -8.63 -4.43
CA TYR A 87 3.70 -7.80 -4.94
C TYR A 87 3.33 -8.15 -6.38
N GLU A 88 4.24 -8.72 -7.14
CA GLU A 88 3.99 -9.26 -8.48
C GLU A 88 2.94 -10.38 -8.45
N LYS A 89 2.90 -11.18 -7.37
CA LYS A 89 1.85 -12.19 -7.17
C LYS A 89 0.46 -11.58 -6.96
N TYR A 90 0.38 -10.30 -6.60
CA TYR A 90 -0.84 -9.54 -6.41
C TYR A 90 -1.16 -8.62 -7.60
N GLY A 91 -0.49 -8.82 -8.74
CA GLY A 91 -0.75 -8.11 -9.99
C GLY A 91 0.01 -6.79 -10.15
N PHE A 92 0.97 -6.50 -9.26
CA PHE A 92 1.84 -5.34 -9.45
C PHE A 92 2.93 -5.60 -10.49
N THR A 93 3.32 -4.55 -11.20
CA THR A 93 4.49 -4.55 -12.09
C THR A 93 5.52 -3.59 -11.54
N ARG A 94 6.78 -4.02 -11.46
CA ARG A 94 7.90 -3.16 -11.03
C ARG A 94 8.21 -2.14 -12.11
N LEU A 95 8.25 -0.86 -11.74
CA LEU A 95 8.60 0.26 -12.61
C LEU A 95 10.09 0.58 -12.59
N GLY A 96 10.76 0.34 -11.46
CA GLY A 96 12.19 0.59 -11.31
C GLY A 96 12.60 0.81 -9.87
N ASP A 97 13.85 1.19 -9.68
CA ASP A 97 14.44 1.55 -8.38
C ASP A 97 14.46 3.07 -8.21
N TYR A 98 14.00 3.54 -7.06
CA TYR A 98 13.90 4.97 -6.74
C TYR A 98 14.55 5.27 -5.40
N MET A 99 15.21 6.43 -5.31
CA MET A 99 15.75 6.95 -4.04
C MET A 99 14.59 7.40 -3.16
N THR A 100 14.54 6.92 -1.93
CA THR A 100 13.55 7.35 -0.93
C THR A 100 13.97 8.67 -0.29
N ILE A 101 13.03 9.32 0.39
CA ILE A 101 13.30 10.52 1.20
C ILE A 101 14.23 10.24 2.40
N TYR A 102 14.49 8.96 2.70
CA TYR A 102 15.40 8.53 3.75
C TYR A 102 16.82 8.23 3.24
N GLY A 103 17.07 8.39 1.93
CA GLY A 103 18.36 8.11 1.31
C GLY A 103 18.65 6.62 1.09
N THR A 104 17.62 5.78 1.16
CA THR A 104 17.67 4.37 0.73
C THR A 104 17.15 4.24 -0.71
N THR A 105 17.28 3.06 -1.29
CA THR A 105 16.70 2.74 -2.60
C THR A 105 15.70 1.61 -2.44
N ASP A 106 14.49 1.81 -2.95
CA ASP A 106 13.44 0.80 -2.97
C ASP A 106 12.81 0.68 -4.36
N GLY A 107 12.18 -0.46 -4.62
CA GLY A 107 11.45 -0.70 -5.85
C GLY A 107 10.09 0.00 -5.82
N LEU A 108 9.77 0.73 -6.89
CA LEU A 108 8.43 1.24 -7.12
C LEU A 108 7.63 0.22 -7.94
N PHE A 109 6.46 -0.16 -7.44
CA PHE A 109 5.55 -1.09 -8.07
C PHE A 109 4.22 -0.41 -8.38
N VAL A 110 3.58 -0.79 -9.49
CA VAL A 110 2.27 -0.27 -9.90
C VAL A 110 1.29 -1.38 -10.24
N ARG A 111 0.02 -1.21 -9.85
CA ARG A 111 -1.10 -2.05 -10.25
C ARG A 111 -2.25 -1.19 -10.77
N PRO A 112 -2.87 -1.51 -11.93
CA PRO A 112 -4.12 -0.87 -12.33
C PRO A 112 -5.21 -1.17 -11.30
N VAL A 113 -5.99 -0.16 -10.92
CA VAL A 113 -7.19 -0.39 -10.10
C VAL A 113 -8.36 -0.80 -11.02
N LYS A 114 -9.29 -1.61 -10.52
CA LYS A 114 -10.40 -2.15 -11.31
C LYS A 114 -11.66 -1.33 -11.15
#